data_AF-A0A2M7EYT5-F1
#
_entry.id   AF-A0A2M7EYT5-F1
#
_cell.length_a   1.000
_cell.length_b   1.000
_cell.length_c   1.000
_cell.angle_alpha   90.00
_cell.angle_beta   90.00
_cell.angle_gamma   90.00
#
_symmetry.space_group_name_H-M   'P 1'
#
loop_
_entity.id
_entity.type
_entity.pdbx_description
1 polymer ?
#
loop_
_entity_poly.entity_id
_entity_poly.type
_entity_poly.pdbx_seq_one_letter_code
_entity_poly.pdbx_strand_id
1 'polypeptide(L)'
;MTAPFDYFVVFAEMRTGSNFLESNLNAFEDIECHGEAFNPHFIGYPNRTELLGLTQAERDADPARLIAAIRAQSQGIGGFRFFHDHDPRVLDLVLADPRCGKIILTRNPLDSYVSWKIAQATGQWKLTNVKRRRDSKVTFDGVEFEQHIARLQEFQILLLNRLQQSGQTAFYLDYEDLQSVAVMNGLARYLGSAARVESLETSLKKQNPSPITDKVSNVEDMERILGGLDPFNLSRTPNFEPRRGAAVPGFVAAATAPLLYMPVRSGPEADVRRWLADLDGVAEDALPTALSQKALRQWMRRKAGHRRFTVLRHPVARAHAAFCAKILFDAPGAYHDIRRSLRKLYKLPIPEDGPDHTYDGAAHRAAFVAFLGFLKANLAGQTAIRVDAHWATQASVIEGMAQFGTPDIILREEEMPDTLGLLARQVGYTDPPMPPRPAKDQPFALAEIYDSELERLAREVYRRDYTLFGFTAWK
;
A
#
# COMPACT_ATOMS: atom_id res chain seq x y z
N MET A 1 19.81 -11.59 -35.03
CA MET A 1 19.51 -11.25 -33.62
C MET A 1 18.53 -12.30 -33.11
N THR A 2 18.80 -12.94 -31.98
CA THR A 2 17.86 -13.89 -31.36
C THR A 2 16.58 -13.17 -30.94
N ALA A 3 15.42 -13.76 -31.24
CA ALA A 3 14.13 -13.23 -30.80
C ALA A 3 14.08 -13.12 -29.26
N PRO A 4 13.48 -12.05 -28.71
CA PRO A 4 13.44 -11.81 -27.26
C PRO A 4 12.63 -12.86 -26.51
N PHE A 5 11.61 -13.43 -27.17
CA PHE A 5 10.67 -14.38 -26.59
C PHE A 5 10.43 -15.57 -27.55
N ASP A 6 10.09 -16.74 -26.99
CA ASP A 6 9.71 -17.94 -27.75
C ASP A 6 8.19 -18.05 -27.94
N TYR A 7 7.43 -17.40 -27.06
CA TYR A 7 5.97 -17.41 -27.00
C TYR A 7 5.51 -16.30 -26.06
N PHE A 8 4.21 -16.04 -26.00
CA PHE A 8 3.66 -15.03 -25.09
C PHE A 8 2.36 -15.45 -24.39
N VAL A 9 2.05 -14.73 -23.32
CA VAL A 9 0.79 -14.83 -22.59
C VAL A 9 0.15 -13.45 -22.42
N VAL A 10 -1.16 -13.40 -22.63
CA VAL A 10 -2.00 -12.23 -22.35
C VAL A 10 -2.78 -12.49 -21.06
N PHE A 11 -2.31 -11.92 -19.95
CA PHE A 11 -3.06 -11.85 -18.71
C PHE A 11 -4.17 -10.82 -18.87
N ALA A 12 -5.40 -11.30 -18.82
CA ALA A 12 -6.58 -10.48 -19.02
C ALA A 12 -7.73 -11.02 -18.18
N GLU A 13 -8.89 -10.39 -18.30
CA GLU A 13 -10.09 -10.82 -17.60
C GLU A 13 -11.29 -10.82 -18.54
N MET A 14 -12.38 -11.44 -18.09
CA MET A 14 -13.64 -11.36 -18.80
C MET A 14 -13.99 -9.89 -19.06
N ARG A 15 -14.30 -9.56 -20.31
CA ARG A 15 -14.75 -8.23 -20.76
C ARG A 15 -13.69 -7.12 -20.66
N THR A 16 -12.40 -7.41 -20.51
CA THR A 16 -11.34 -6.38 -20.63
C THR A 16 -11.02 -5.96 -22.07
N GLY A 17 -11.60 -6.63 -23.08
CA GLY A 17 -11.25 -6.41 -24.48
C GLY A 17 -10.26 -7.43 -25.05
N SER A 18 -9.94 -8.48 -24.30
CA SER A 18 -8.96 -9.49 -24.69
C SER A 18 -9.22 -10.17 -26.04
N ASN A 19 -10.49 -10.40 -26.41
CA ASN A 19 -10.85 -10.88 -27.76
C ASN A 19 -10.47 -9.88 -28.87
N PHE A 20 -10.59 -8.57 -28.61
CA PHE A 20 -10.23 -7.54 -29.58
C PHE A 20 -8.71 -7.43 -29.73
N LEU A 21 -7.98 -7.50 -28.62
CA LEU A 21 -6.52 -7.60 -28.64
C LEU A 21 -6.06 -8.85 -29.41
N GLU A 22 -6.68 -10.01 -29.16
CA GLU A 22 -6.39 -11.25 -29.91
C GLU A 22 -6.59 -11.08 -31.41
N SER A 23 -7.72 -10.49 -31.85
CA SER A 23 -7.97 -10.24 -33.27
C SER A 23 -6.93 -9.32 -33.90
N ASN A 24 -6.49 -8.27 -33.20
CA ASN A 24 -5.42 -7.39 -33.70
C ASN A 24 -4.05 -8.08 -33.72
N LEU A 25 -3.73 -8.92 -32.74
CA LEU A 25 -2.48 -9.70 -32.74
C LEU A 25 -2.45 -10.67 -33.92
N ASN A 26 -3.56 -11.37 -34.19
CA ASN A 26 -3.67 -12.31 -35.31
C ASN A 26 -3.73 -11.64 -36.70
N ALA A 27 -3.77 -10.31 -36.76
CA ALA A 27 -3.66 -9.56 -38.01
C ALA A 27 -2.18 -9.37 -38.45
N PHE A 28 -1.22 -9.58 -37.56
CA PHE A 28 0.20 -9.62 -37.91
C PHE A 28 0.55 -10.99 -38.50
N GLU A 29 1.29 -11.01 -39.61
CA GLU A 29 1.65 -12.24 -40.33
C GLU A 29 2.58 -13.19 -39.56
N ASP A 30 3.22 -12.70 -38.49
CA ASP A 30 4.21 -13.38 -37.68
C ASP A 30 3.81 -13.50 -36.19
N ILE A 31 2.52 -13.36 -35.88
CA ILE A 31 1.98 -13.53 -34.53
C ILE A 31 0.72 -14.39 -34.59
N GLU A 32 0.64 -15.40 -33.73
CA GLU A 32 -0.53 -16.28 -33.63
C GLU A 32 -0.96 -16.48 -32.18
N CYS A 33 -2.17 -16.02 -31.84
CA CYS A 33 -2.78 -16.13 -30.53
C CYS A 33 -3.91 -17.16 -30.56
N HIS A 34 -3.78 -18.22 -29.76
CA HIS A 34 -4.62 -19.42 -29.75
C HIS A 34 -5.80 -19.35 -28.76
N GLY A 35 -6.35 -18.15 -28.56
CA GLY A 35 -7.48 -17.93 -27.65
C GLY A 35 -7.17 -18.32 -26.20
N GLU A 36 -8.15 -18.88 -25.50
CA GLU A 36 -8.05 -19.30 -24.10
C GLU A 36 -7.58 -20.77 -24.02
N ALA A 37 -6.31 -20.99 -24.42
CA ALA A 37 -5.71 -22.33 -24.52
C ALA A 37 -5.80 -23.16 -23.22
N PHE A 38 -5.88 -22.50 -22.07
CA PHE A 38 -5.89 -23.11 -20.74
C PHE A 38 -7.20 -22.90 -19.95
N ASN A 39 -8.30 -22.56 -20.62
CA ASN A 39 -9.62 -22.52 -20.00
C ASN A 39 -10.00 -23.92 -19.44
N PRO A 40 -10.56 -24.06 -18.23
CA PRO A 40 -10.89 -25.37 -17.67
C PRO A 40 -12.05 -26.09 -18.39
N HIS A 41 -12.87 -25.37 -19.15
CA HIS A 41 -14.10 -25.91 -19.75
C HIS A 41 -13.97 -26.23 -21.25
N PHE A 42 -12.98 -25.67 -21.94
CA PHE A 42 -12.73 -25.90 -23.36
C PHE A 42 -11.25 -25.65 -23.68
N ILE A 43 -10.80 -25.98 -24.90
CA ILE A 43 -9.42 -25.76 -25.35
C ILE A 43 -9.34 -24.70 -26.46
N GLY A 44 -8.72 -23.56 -26.17
CA GLY A 44 -8.50 -22.45 -27.10
C GLY A 44 -9.76 -21.63 -27.41
N TYR A 45 -10.74 -22.26 -28.05
CA TYR A 45 -12.00 -21.64 -28.45
C TYR A 45 -13.21 -22.51 -28.08
N PRO A 46 -14.39 -21.92 -27.85
CA PRO A 46 -15.62 -22.69 -27.63
C PRO A 46 -15.89 -23.68 -28.76
N ASN A 47 -16.37 -24.87 -28.42
CA ASN A 47 -16.69 -25.98 -29.33
C ASN A 47 -15.50 -26.58 -30.10
N ARG A 48 -14.25 -26.26 -29.73
CA ARG A 48 -13.07 -27.00 -30.21
C ARG A 48 -12.81 -28.20 -29.32
N THR A 49 -12.41 -29.31 -29.94
CA THR A 49 -12.02 -30.56 -29.25
C THR A 49 -10.51 -30.72 -29.13
N GLU A 50 -9.75 -29.99 -29.95
CA GLU A 50 -8.29 -30.04 -30.02
C GLU A 50 -7.69 -28.68 -30.40
N LEU A 51 -6.44 -28.48 -30.03
CA LEU A 51 -5.61 -27.33 -30.39
C LEU A 51 -4.18 -27.83 -30.66
N LEU A 52 -3.63 -27.50 -31.84
CA LEU A 52 -2.26 -27.91 -32.24
C LEU A 52 -2.01 -29.43 -32.10
N GLY A 53 -3.03 -30.23 -32.44
CA GLY A 53 -3.00 -31.69 -32.36
C GLY A 53 -3.12 -32.28 -30.95
N LEU A 54 -3.40 -31.47 -29.93
CA LEU A 54 -3.61 -31.91 -28.54
C LEU A 54 -5.07 -31.76 -28.14
N THR A 55 -5.63 -32.81 -27.53
CA THR A 55 -6.98 -32.79 -26.96
C THR A 55 -7.00 -32.05 -25.61
N GLN A 56 -8.19 -31.66 -25.15
CA GLN A 56 -8.36 -31.09 -23.80
C GLN A 56 -7.82 -32.03 -22.71
N ALA A 57 -8.09 -33.34 -22.80
CA ALA A 57 -7.63 -34.31 -21.81
C ALA A 57 -6.11 -34.43 -21.76
N GLU A 58 -5.43 -34.34 -22.91
CA GLU A 58 -3.96 -34.34 -22.96
C GLU A 58 -3.36 -33.07 -22.36
N ARG A 59 -3.95 -31.90 -22.62
CA ARG A 59 -3.56 -30.63 -21.98
C ARG A 59 -3.79 -30.68 -20.48
N ASP A 60 -4.91 -31.22 -20.02
CA ASP A 60 -5.25 -31.28 -18.59
C ASP A 60 -4.30 -32.21 -17.84
N ALA A 61 -3.86 -33.30 -18.49
CA ALA A 61 -2.85 -34.20 -17.96
C ALA A 61 -1.46 -33.55 -17.89
N ASP A 62 -1.05 -32.81 -18.92
CA ASP A 62 0.24 -32.12 -18.98
C ASP A 62 0.15 -30.78 -19.76
N PRO A 63 -0.05 -29.65 -19.06
CA PRO A 63 -0.18 -28.35 -19.70
C PRO A 63 1.12 -27.86 -20.36
N ALA A 64 2.29 -28.37 -19.94
CA ALA A 64 3.57 -27.98 -20.53
C ALA A 64 3.69 -28.48 -21.98
N ARG A 65 3.06 -29.61 -22.33
CA ARG A 65 2.98 -30.11 -23.71
C ARG A 65 2.30 -29.11 -24.63
N LEU A 66 1.22 -28.47 -24.19
CA LEU A 66 0.53 -27.46 -25.00
C LEU A 66 1.36 -26.19 -25.15
N ILE A 67 2.08 -25.75 -24.11
CA ILE A 67 3.04 -24.63 -24.23
C ILE A 67 4.12 -24.96 -25.27
N ALA A 68 4.68 -26.18 -25.23
CA ALA A 68 5.68 -26.62 -26.19
C ALA A 68 5.12 -26.68 -27.62
N ALA A 69 3.87 -27.14 -27.80
CA ALA A 69 3.19 -27.13 -29.08
C ALA A 69 2.98 -25.70 -29.61
N ILE A 70 2.56 -24.76 -28.76
CA ILE A 70 2.41 -23.34 -29.13
C ILE A 70 3.75 -22.76 -29.60
N ARG A 71 4.86 -23.05 -28.92
CA ARG A 71 6.20 -22.59 -29.34
C ARG A 71 6.63 -23.18 -30.69
N ALA A 72 6.33 -24.45 -30.93
CA ALA A 72 6.88 -25.19 -32.07
C ALA A 72 6.02 -25.14 -33.33
N GLN A 73 4.70 -25.00 -33.19
CA GLN A 73 3.75 -25.16 -34.30
C GLN A 73 3.06 -23.86 -34.72
N SER A 74 3.21 -22.76 -33.96
CA SER A 74 2.62 -21.47 -34.34
C SER A 74 3.37 -20.85 -35.52
N GLN A 75 2.66 -20.10 -36.36
CA GLN A 75 3.28 -19.24 -37.35
C GLN A 75 3.86 -17.99 -36.66
N GLY A 76 5.19 -17.87 -36.66
CA GLY A 76 5.88 -16.78 -35.96
C GLY A 76 5.87 -17.00 -34.44
N ILE A 77 5.57 -15.95 -33.66
CA ILE A 77 5.47 -16.09 -32.20
C ILE A 77 4.05 -16.49 -31.77
N GLY A 78 3.96 -17.65 -31.10
CA GLY A 78 2.70 -18.18 -30.57
C GLY A 78 2.34 -17.60 -29.20
N GLY A 79 1.05 -17.46 -28.90
CA GLY A 79 0.60 -17.08 -27.58
C GLY A 79 -0.84 -17.43 -27.27
N PHE A 80 -1.30 -17.04 -26.08
CA PHE A 80 -2.64 -17.36 -25.59
C PHE A 80 -3.11 -16.35 -24.53
N ARG A 81 -4.42 -16.31 -24.31
CA ARG A 81 -5.07 -15.56 -23.23
C ARG A 81 -5.17 -16.41 -21.97
N PHE A 82 -4.87 -15.81 -20.82
CA PHE A 82 -4.94 -16.42 -19.50
C PHE A 82 -5.74 -15.54 -18.55
N PHE A 83 -6.78 -16.09 -17.91
CA PHE A 83 -7.61 -15.42 -16.90
C PHE A 83 -7.34 -16.01 -15.51
N HIS A 84 -7.75 -15.31 -14.45
CA HIS A 84 -7.48 -15.74 -13.06
C HIS A 84 -8.02 -17.14 -12.69
N ASP A 85 -9.03 -17.64 -13.40
CA ASP A 85 -9.69 -18.92 -13.18
C ASP A 85 -9.23 -20.04 -14.13
N HIS A 86 -8.19 -19.77 -14.93
CA HIS A 86 -7.55 -20.78 -15.78
C HIS A 86 -6.60 -21.67 -14.97
N ASP A 87 -6.08 -22.73 -15.60
CA ASP A 87 -5.22 -23.71 -14.92
C ASP A 87 -4.02 -23.04 -14.20
N PRO A 88 -4.00 -23.04 -12.85
CA PRO A 88 -2.98 -22.32 -12.09
C PRO A 88 -1.57 -22.90 -12.28
N ARG A 89 -1.44 -24.16 -12.73
CA ARG A 89 -0.13 -24.77 -13.03
C ARG A 89 0.57 -24.03 -14.16
N VAL A 90 -0.19 -23.50 -15.11
CA VAL A 90 0.33 -22.74 -16.26
C VAL A 90 0.88 -21.40 -15.82
N LEU A 91 0.22 -20.76 -14.85
CA LEU A 91 0.62 -19.46 -14.32
C LEU A 91 2.07 -19.49 -13.80
N ASP A 92 2.42 -20.52 -13.04
CA ASP A 92 3.78 -20.70 -12.54
C ASP A 92 4.79 -20.95 -13.66
N LEU A 93 4.43 -21.77 -14.66
CA LEU A 93 5.30 -22.04 -15.81
C LEU A 93 5.63 -20.77 -16.59
N VAL A 94 4.61 -19.94 -16.92
CA VAL A 94 4.83 -18.74 -17.73
C VAL A 94 5.47 -17.59 -16.96
N LEU A 95 5.14 -17.42 -15.67
CA LEU A 95 5.72 -16.37 -14.85
C LEU A 95 7.18 -16.65 -14.48
N ALA A 96 7.59 -17.93 -14.40
CA ALA A 96 8.99 -18.27 -14.14
C ALA A 96 9.89 -18.19 -15.37
N ASP A 97 9.33 -18.31 -16.59
CA ASP A 97 10.12 -18.40 -17.83
C ASP A 97 10.43 -17.00 -18.44
N PRO A 98 11.68 -16.50 -18.40
CA PRO A 98 12.04 -15.21 -18.99
C PRO A 98 11.90 -15.13 -20.51
N ARG A 99 11.76 -16.27 -21.21
CA ARG A 99 11.54 -16.34 -22.66
C ARG A 99 10.06 -16.30 -23.04
N CYS A 100 9.16 -16.24 -22.08
CA CYS A 100 7.74 -15.92 -22.33
C CYS A 100 7.54 -14.40 -22.34
N GLY A 101 6.95 -13.82 -23.38
CA GLY A 101 6.49 -12.43 -23.39
C GLY A 101 5.23 -12.28 -22.53
N LYS A 102 5.17 -11.27 -21.64
CA LYS A 102 4.01 -11.06 -20.75
C LYS A 102 3.28 -9.81 -21.17
N ILE A 103 1.98 -9.94 -21.38
CA ILE A 103 1.09 -8.82 -21.69
C ILE A 103 0.05 -8.77 -20.59
N ILE A 104 -0.13 -7.61 -19.96
CA ILE A 104 -1.16 -7.40 -18.93
C ILE A 104 -2.17 -6.41 -19.50
N LEU A 105 -3.39 -6.91 -19.77
CA LEU A 105 -4.50 -6.12 -20.26
C LEU A 105 -5.50 -5.86 -19.12
N THR A 106 -5.65 -4.59 -18.77
CA THR A 106 -6.60 -4.12 -17.77
C THR A 106 -7.73 -3.32 -18.41
N ARG A 107 -8.79 -3.10 -17.65
CA ARG A 107 -9.90 -2.22 -18.02
C ARG A 107 -10.50 -1.65 -16.75
N ASN A 108 -11.18 -0.50 -16.85
CA ASN A 108 -12.00 -0.01 -15.77
C ASN A 108 -12.91 -1.14 -15.22
N PRO A 109 -12.75 -1.53 -13.95
CA PRO A 109 -13.51 -2.64 -13.39
C PRO A 109 -15.02 -2.41 -13.36
N LEU A 110 -15.46 -1.16 -13.21
CA LEU A 110 -16.90 -0.81 -13.23
C LEU A 110 -17.51 -1.09 -14.60
N ASP A 111 -16.83 -0.68 -15.67
CA ASP A 111 -17.26 -0.96 -17.04
C ASP A 111 -17.28 -2.46 -17.35
N SER A 112 -16.28 -3.19 -16.85
CA SER A 112 -16.17 -4.64 -17.04
C SER A 112 -17.28 -5.39 -16.30
N TYR A 113 -17.54 -5.02 -15.04
CA TYR A 113 -18.59 -5.59 -14.20
C TYR A 113 -19.99 -5.34 -14.76
N VAL A 114 -20.33 -4.09 -15.07
CA VAL A 114 -21.64 -3.75 -15.65
C VAL A 114 -21.84 -4.47 -16.99
N SER A 115 -20.78 -4.53 -17.80
CA SER A 115 -20.85 -5.28 -19.06
C SER A 115 -21.03 -6.79 -18.86
N TRP A 116 -20.45 -7.37 -17.82
CA TRP A 116 -20.62 -8.78 -17.48
C TRP A 116 -22.05 -9.07 -17.01
N LYS A 117 -22.62 -8.23 -16.14
CA LYS A 117 -24.02 -8.35 -15.70
C LYS A 117 -25.00 -8.28 -16.88
N ILE A 118 -24.77 -7.38 -17.84
CA ILE A 118 -25.63 -7.27 -19.04
C ILE A 118 -25.53 -8.53 -19.90
N ALA A 119 -24.32 -9.07 -20.10
CA ALA A 119 -24.12 -10.30 -20.85
C ALA A 119 -24.84 -11.49 -20.19
N GLN A 120 -24.73 -11.60 -18.85
CA GLN A 120 -25.44 -12.62 -18.06
C GLN A 120 -26.96 -12.49 -18.19
N ALA A 121 -27.50 -11.26 -18.12
CA ALA A 121 -28.93 -11.00 -18.24
C ALA A 121 -29.49 -11.22 -19.66
N THR A 122 -28.68 -10.98 -20.70
CA THR A 122 -29.12 -11.02 -22.10
C THR A 122 -28.78 -12.32 -22.84
N GLY A 123 -27.85 -13.13 -22.31
CA GLY A 123 -27.28 -14.29 -23.00
C GLY A 123 -26.45 -13.93 -24.24
N GLN A 124 -26.14 -12.64 -24.47
CA GLN A 124 -25.38 -12.17 -25.63
C GLN A 124 -23.90 -11.95 -25.27
N TRP A 125 -23.05 -12.92 -25.66
CA TRP A 125 -21.61 -12.92 -25.35
C TRP A 125 -20.74 -12.26 -26.43
N LYS A 126 -21.21 -12.18 -27.69
CA LYS A 126 -20.58 -11.46 -28.81
C LYS A 126 -21.63 -10.68 -29.60
N LEU A 127 -21.43 -9.36 -29.73
CA LEU A 127 -22.31 -8.48 -30.52
C LEU A 127 -21.74 -8.36 -31.94
N THR A 128 -22.17 -9.24 -32.84
CA THR A 128 -21.84 -9.16 -34.28
C THR A 128 -22.84 -8.29 -35.06
N ASN A 129 -23.98 -7.94 -34.47
CA ASN A 129 -25.05 -7.24 -35.18
C ASN A 129 -25.79 -6.21 -34.30
N VAL A 130 -25.61 -4.92 -34.60
CA VAL A 130 -26.12 -3.78 -33.81
C VAL A 130 -27.65 -3.70 -33.79
N LYS A 131 -28.34 -4.31 -34.77
CA LYS A 131 -29.81 -4.24 -34.93
C LYS A 131 -30.62 -5.11 -33.95
N ARG A 132 -30.00 -6.03 -33.20
CA ARG A 132 -30.67 -6.92 -32.21
C ARG A 132 -30.36 -6.55 -30.75
N ARG A 133 -30.25 -5.24 -30.48
CA ARG A 133 -29.96 -4.71 -29.14
C ARG A 133 -31.19 -4.85 -28.24
N ARG A 134 -31.06 -5.52 -27.09
CA ARG A 134 -32.03 -5.45 -26.00
C ARG A 134 -31.52 -4.43 -24.98
N ASP A 135 -32.18 -3.29 -24.87
CA ASP A 135 -31.94 -2.34 -23.78
C ASP A 135 -32.33 -3.02 -22.46
N SER A 136 -31.32 -3.49 -21.75
CA SER A 136 -31.48 -4.19 -20.48
C SER A 136 -30.65 -3.44 -19.46
N LYS A 137 -31.33 -2.69 -18.60
CA LYS A 137 -30.73 -2.12 -17.40
C LYS A 137 -30.48 -3.25 -16.41
N VAL A 138 -29.31 -3.27 -15.79
CA VAL A 138 -28.94 -4.24 -14.76
C VAL A 138 -28.95 -3.60 -13.39
N THR A 139 -29.28 -4.38 -12.36
CA THR A 139 -29.14 -3.93 -10.97
C THR A 139 -27.69 -4.09 -10.54
N PHE A 140 -27.11 -3.01 -10.02
CA PHE A 140 -25.77 -2.96 -9.45
C PHE A 140 -25.80 -3.51 -8.02
N ASP A 141 -24.98 -4.52 -7.74
CA ASP A 141 -24.78 -5.09 -6.42
C ASP A 141 -23.40 -4.69 -5.90
N GLY A 142 -23.38 -3.85 -4.86
CA GLY A 142 -22.12 -3.35 -4.30
C GLY A 142 -21.26 -4.41 -3.65
N VAL A 143 -21.86 -5.40 -2.99
CA VAL A 143 -21.11 -6.48 -2.32
C VAL A 143 -20.46 -7.38 -3.37
N GLU A 144 -21.21 -7.73 -4.42
CA GLU A 144 -20.67 -8.49 -5.56
C GLU A 144 -19.56 -7.71 -6.26
N PHE A 145 -19.74 -6.40 -6.44
CA PHE A 145 -18.74 -5.53 -7.06
C PHE A 145 -17.47 -5.43 -6.21
N GLU A 146 -17.56 -5.21 -4.91
CA GLU A 146 -16.41 -5.17 -3.99
C GLU A 146 -15.61 -6.47 -4.02
N GLN A 147 -16.29 -7.62 -3.97
CA GLN A 147 -15.64 -8.93 -4.08
C GLN A 147 -14.97 -9.13 -5.45
N HIS A 148 -15.60 -8.64 -6.53
CA HIS A 148 -15.03 -8.67 -7.87
C HIS A 148 -13.75 -7.82 -7.94
N ILE A 149 -13.76 -6.60 -7.42
CA ILE A 149 -12.58 -5.73 -7.33
C ILE A 149 -11.46 -6.38 -6.52
N ALA A 150 -11.79 -6.95 -5.35
CA ALA A 150 -10.81 -7.58 -4.49
C ALA A 150 -10.06 -8.71 -5.22
N ARG A 151 -10.78 -9.60 -5.91
CA ARG A 151 -10.17 -10.69 -6.72
C ARG A 151 -9.27 -10.16 -7.82
N LEU A 152 -9.73 -9.15 -8.57
CA LEU A 152 -8.93 -8.51 -9.62
C LEU A 152 -7.64 -7.91 -9.07
N GLN A 153 -7.73 -7.21 -7.93
CA GLN A 153 -6.57 -6.61 -7.27
C GLN A 153 -5.59 -7.66 -6.74
N GLU A 154 -6.09 -8.72 -6.09
CA GLU A 154 -5.26 -9.82 -5.60
C GLU A 154 -4.46 -10.47 -6.73
N PHE A 155 -5.10 -10.72 -7.87
CA PHE A 155 -4.42 -11.26 -9.04
C PHE A 155 -3.37 -10.30 -9.61
N GLN A 156 -3.68 -9.01 -9.75
CA GLN A 156 -2.72 -8.00 -10.21
C GLN A 156 -1.51 -7.87 -9.27
N ILE A 157 -1.73 -7.90 -7.95
CA ILE A 157 -0.66 -7.89 -6.94
C ILE A 157 0.20 -9.15 -7.06
N LEU A 158 -0.41 -10.31 -7.28
CA LEU A 158 0.30 -11.57 -7.52
C LEU A 158 1.21 -11.46 -8.75
N LEU A 159 0.68 -11.01 -9.89
CA LEU A 159 1.47 -10.82 -11.12
C LEU A 159 2.63 -9.87 -10.88
N LEU A 160 2.38 -8.71 -10.29
CA LEU A 160 3.40 -7.70 -9.99
C LEU A 160 4.51 -8.27 -9.11
N ASN A 161 4.16 -8.92 -8.00
CA ASN A 161 5.14 -9.48 -7.06
C ASN A 161 5.99 -10.57 -7.72
N ARG A 162 5.38 -11.45 -8.53
CA ARG A 162 6.11 -12.55 -9.21
C ARG A 162 7.07 -12.02 -10.28
N LEU A 163 6.65 -11.01 -11.05
CA LEU A 163 7.51 -10.35 -12.03
C LEU A 163 8.67 -9.62 -11.34
N GLN A 164 8.41 -8.88 -10.25
CA GLN A 164 9.45 -8.20 -9.47
C GLN A 164 10.47 -9.16 -8.87
N GLN A 165 10.02 -10.27 -8.28
CA GLN A 165 10.90 -11.28 -7.66
C GLN A 165 11.80 -11.97 -8.68
N SER A 166 11.30 -12.16 -9.91
CA SER A 166 12.04 -12.83 -10.99
C SER A 166 12.83 -11.86 -11.88
N GLY A 167 12.75 -10.55 -11.64
CA GLY A 167 13.42 -9.53 -12.44
C GLY A 167 12.85 -9.38 -13.86
N GLN A 168 11.59 -9.77 -14.07
CA GLN A 168 10.91 -9.72 -15.36
C GLN A 168 9.97 -8.51 -15.45
N THR A 169 9.58 -8.16 -16.68
CA THR A 169 8.62 -7.09 -16.96
C THR A 169 7.54 -7.55 -17.94
N ALA A 170 6.42 -6.84 -17.96
CA ALA A 170 5.30 -7.07 -18.86
C ALA A 170 5.01 -5.82 -19.70
N PHE A 171 4.37 -6.02 -20.86
CA PHE A 171 3.78 -4.95 -21.65
C PHE A 171 2.38 -4.68 -21.11
N TYR A 172 2.16 -3.47 -20.57
CA TYR A 172 0.90 -3.08 -19.96
C TYR A 172 0.01 -2.39 -20.99
N LEU A 173 -1.28 -2.75 -20.97
CA LEU A 173 -2.33 -2.18 -21.79
C LEU A 173 -3.56 -1.91 -20.93
N ASP A 174 -4.25 -0.83 -21.22
CA ASP A 174 -5.66 -0.69 -20.89
C ASP A 174 -6.56 -0.97 -22.10
N TYR A 175 -7.87 -0.83 -21.92
CA TYR A 175 -8.84 -1.12 -22.99
C TYR A 175 -8.84 -0.03 -24.08
N GLU A 176 -8.54 1.20 -23.69
CA GLU A 176 -8.47 2.37 -24.54
C GLU A 176 -7.27 2.29 -25.50
N ASP A 177 -6.14 1.77 -25.04
CA ASP A 177 -4.92 1.51 -25.80
C ASP A 177 -5.14 0.61 -27.01
N LEU A 178 -6.11 -0.31 -26.94
CA LEU A 178 -6.44 -1.23 -28.03
C LEU A 178 -6.92 -0.52 -29.31
N GLN A 179 -7.30 0.76 -29.22
CA GLN A 179 -7.70 1.59 -30.36
C GLN A 179 -6.53 2.32 -31.02
N SER A 180 -5.30 2.19 -30.50
CA SER A 180 -4.11 2.84 -31.03
C SER A 180 -3.29 1.89 -31.91
N VAL A 181 -3.26 2.17 -33.22
CA VAL A 181 -2.36 1.48 -34.18
C VAL A 181 -0.89 1.59 -33.74
N ALA A 182 -0.49 2.72 -33.18
CA ALA A 182 0.87 2.92 -32.70
C ALA A 182 1.20 2.00 -31.51
N VAL A 183 0.26 1.82 -30.58
CA VAL A 183 0.45 0.93 -29.43
C VAL A 183 0.46 -0.54 -29.87
N MET A 184 -0.42 -0.96 -30.78
CA MET A 184 -0.42 -2.33 -31.32
C MET A 184 0.90 -2.66 -32.05
N ASN A 185 1.42 -1.73 -32.86
CA ASN A 185 2.74 -1.88 -33.49
C ASN A 185 3.89 -1.86 -32.46
N GLY A 186 3.71 -1.17 -31.32
CA GLY A 186 4.64 -1.21 -30.19
C GLY A 186 4.64 -2.58 -29.49
N LEU A 187 3.46 -3.16 -29.29
CA LEU A 187 3.28 -4.49 -28.73
C LEU A 187 3.88 -5.58 -29.64
N ALA A 188 3.62 -5.53 -30.94
CA ALA A 188 4.23 -6.46 -31.90
C ALA A 188 5.76 -6.42 -31.83
N ARG A 189 6.34 -5.21 -31.76
CA ARG A 189 7.78 -5.04 -31.58
C ARG A 189 8.29 -5.57 -30.24
N TYR A 190 7.54 -5.38 -29.16
CA TYR A 190 7.87 -6.00 -27.86
C TYR A 190 7.94 -7.52 -27.97
N LEU A 191 7.02 -8.14 -28.71
CA LEU A 191 7.03 -9.58 -28.99
C LEU A 191 8.13 -10.03 -29.96
N GLY A 192 8.87 -9.08 -30.55
CA GLY A 192 9.94 -9.36 -31.52
C GLY A 192 9.48 -9.46 -32.98
N SER A 193 8.22 -9.14 -33.28
CA SER A 193 7.70 -9.06 -34.65
C SER A 193 8.30 -7.88 -35.41
N ALA A 194 8.62 -8.10 -36.68
CA ALA A 194 9.07 -7.05 -37.60
C ALA A 194 7.91 -6.45 -38.42
N ALA A 195 6.76 -7.15 -38.45
CA ALA A 195 5.57 -6.73 -39.17
C ALA A 195 4.95 -5.48 -38.55
N ARG A 196 4.19 -4.74 -39.36
CA ARG A 196 3.43 -3.56 -38.95
C ARG A 196 2.07 -3.56 -39.62
N VAL A 197 1.08 -3.05 -38.91
CA VAL A 197 -0.27 -2.81 -39.44
C VAL A 197 -0.52 -1.31 -39.59
N GLU A 198 -1.20 -0.93 -40.67
CA GLU A 198 -1.61 0.46 -40.94
C GLU A 198 -2.99 0.79 -40.35
N SER A 199 -3.81 -0.23 -40.10
CA SER A 199 -5.15 -0.11 -39.52
C SER A 199 -5.46 -1.25 -38.57
N LEU A 200 -6.34 -1.00 -37.61
CA LEU A 200 -6.84 -2.03 -36.69
C LEU A 200 -7.95 -2.87 -37.33
N GLU A 201 -8.16 -4.06 -36.78
CA GLU A 201 -9.30 -4.90 -37.14
C GLU A 201 -10.63 -4.19 -36.84
N THR A 202 -11.47 -4.01 -37.85
CA THR A 202 -12.71 -3.22 -37.74
C THR A 202 -13.96 -4.06 -37.43
N SER A 203 -13.79 -5.39 -37.36
CA SER A 203 -14.89 -6.34 -37.14
C SER A 203 -15.51 -6.25 -35.73
N LEU A 204 -14.76 -5.77 -34.74
CA LEU A 204 -15.20 -5.60 -33.35
C LEU A 204 -15.51 -4.13 -33.01
N LYS A 205 -16.74 -3.69 -33.29
CA LYS A 205 -17.22 -2.34 -32.92
C LYS A 205 -17.41 -2.18 -31.40
N LYS A 206 -17.18 -0.96 -30.88
CA LYS A 206 -17.45 -0.57 -29.47
C LYS A 206 -18.82 -1.09 -29.03
N GLN A 207 -18.83 -1.98 -28.05
CA GLN A 207 -20.02 -2.77 -27.71
C GLN A 207 -21.10 -1.98 -26.95
N ASN A 208 -20.80 -0.80 -26.40
CA ASN A 208 -21.81 0.05 -25.76
C ASN A 208 -21.26 1.46 -25.38
N PRO A 209 -21.31 2.47 -26.26
CA PRO A 209 -20.78 3.81 -25.98
C PRO A 209 -21.66 4.66 -25.03
N SER A 210 -22.79 4.16 -24.54
CA SER A 210 -23.61 4.89 -23.57
C SER A 210 -22.94 4.96 -22.19
N PRO A 211 -23.16 6.04 -21.43
CA PRO A 211 -22.79 6.15 -20.02
C PRO A 211 -23.22 4.94 -19.19
N ILE A 212 -22.46 4.60 -18.14
CA ILE A 212 -22.80 3.50 -17.22
C ILE A 212 -24.14 3.75 -16.53
N THR A 213 -24.46 4.99 -16.21
CA THR A 213 -25.73 5.44 -15.62
C THR A 213 -26.95 5.01 -16.43
N ASP A 214 -26.83 4.92 -17.75
CA ASP A 214 -27.95 4.52 -18.63
C ASP A 214 -28.17 3.01 -18.63
N LYS A 215 -27.19 2.25 -18.13
CA LYS A 215 -27.14 0.78 -18.13
C LYS A 215 -27.52 0.17 -16.77
N VAL A 216 -27.63 0.99 -15.73
CA VAL A 216 -27.89 0.54 -14.35
C VAL A 216 -29.28 1.00 -13.91
N SER A 217 -30.02 0.14 -13.20
CA SER A 217 -31.38 0.46 -12.73
C SER A 217 -31.40 1.22 -11.40
N ASN A 218 -30.36 1.09 -10.57
CA ASN A 218 -30.20 1.68 -9.24
C ASN A 218 -28.95 2.58 -9.16
N VAL A 219 -28.97 3.67 -9.93
CA VAL A 219 -27.81 4.59 -10.06
C VAL A 219 -27.42 5.22 -8.71
N GLU A 220 -28.39 5.63 -7.90
CA GLU A 220 -28.15 6.27 -6.59
C GLU A 220 -27.41 5.33 -5.62
N ASP A 221 -27.76 4.05 -5.60
CA ASP A 221 -27.07 3.05 -4.78
C ASP A 221 -25.64 2.79 -5.27
N MET A 222 -25.47 2.71 -6.59
CA MET A 222 -24.15 2.59 -7.21
C MET A 222 -23.27 3.79 -6.85
N GLU A 223 -23.78 5.02 -6.97
CA GLU A 223 -23.04 6.24 -6.62
C GLU A 223 -22.67 6.30 -5.14
N ARG A 224 -23.58 5.93 -4.24
CA ARG A 224 -23.31 5.86 -2.80
C ARG A 224 -22.19 4.86 -2.46
N ILE A 225 -22.20 3.69 -3.10
CA ILE A 225 -21.20 2.63 -2.87
C ILE A 225 -19.86 3.03 -3.51
N LEU A 226 -19.88 3.51 -4.76
CA LEU A 226 -18.68 4.00 -5.46
C LEU A 226 -18.07 5.24 -4.78
N GLY A 227 -18.89 6.09 -4.14
CA GLY A 227 -18.42 7.24 -3.36
C GLY A 227 -17.74 6.84 -2.04
N GLY A 228 -18.02 5.64 -1.53
CA GLY A 228 -17.28 5.01 -0.44
C GLY A 228 -16.03 4.25 -0.89
N LEU A 229 -15.97 3.87 -2.17
CA LEU A 229 -14.76 3.36 -2.79
C LEU A 229 -13.78 4.52 -2.99
N ASP A 230 -12.51 4.19 -2.91
CA ASP A 230 -11.42 5.14 -3.08
C ASP A 230 -10.81 4.96 -4.48
N PRO A 231 -11.41 5.56 -5.53
CA PRO A 231 -11.02 5.36 -6.92
C PRO A 231 -9.59 5.83 -7.21
N PHE A 232 -9.02 6.66 -6.33
CA PHE A 232 -7.67 7.15 -6.41
C PHE A 232 -6.68 6.31 -5.61
N ASN A 233 -7.15 5.28 -4.90
CA ASN A 233 -6.32 4.56 -3.94
C ASN A 233 -5.65 5.54 -2.95
N LEU A 234 -6.27 6.65 -2.53
CA LEU A 234 -5.73 7.60 -1.54
C LEU A 234 -5.44 6.96 -0.17
N SER A 235 -6.24 5.97 0.24
CA SER A 235 -6.02 5.03 1.35
C SER A 235 -4.81 4.12 1.12
N ARG A 236 -4.39 3.96 -0.14
CA ARG A 236 -3.20 3.24 -0.62
C ARG A 236 -2.18 4.17 -1.29
N THR A 237 -2.24 5.48 -1.02
CA THR A 237 -1.12 6.38 -1.37
C THR A 237 0.11 5.70 -0.77
N PRO A 238 1.17 5.41 -1.56
CA PRO A 238 2.32 4.71 -1.03
C PRO A 238 2.73 5.41 0.26
N ASN A 239 2.76 4.68 1.36
CA ASN A 239 3.39 5.20 2.55
C ASN A 239 4.87 5.34 2.21
N PHE A 240 5.27 6.55 1.82
CA PHE A 240 6.65 6.86 1.47
C PHE A 240 7.55 6.89 2.71
N GLU A 241 6.96 6.84 3.92
CA GLU A 241 7.74 6.59 5.11
C GLU A 241 8.41 5.20 5.04
N PRO A 242 9.73 5.13 5.30
CA PRO A 242 10.44 3.86 5.36
C PRO A 242 9.79 2.89 6.35
N ARG A 243 9.70 1.62 5.97
CA ARG A 243 9.28 0.56 6.91
C ARG A 243 10.20 0.56 8.12
N ARG A 244 9.63 0.53 9.32
CA ARG A 244 10.38 0.53 10.58
C ARG A 244 10.58 -0.90 11.06
N GLY A 245 11.75 -1.18 11.63
CA GLY A 245 11.99 -2.41 12.39
C GLY A 245 11.41 -2.32 13.81
N ALA A 246 11.43 -3.44 14.53
CA ALA A 246 10.84 -3.55 15.87
C ALA A 246 11.42 -2.62 16.95
N ALA A 247 12.61 -2.05 16.75
CA ALA A 247 13.27 -1.11 17.67
C ALA A 247 13.41 -1.62 19.13
N VAL A 248 13.54 -2.94 19.32
CA VAL A 248 13.60 -3.60 20.64
C VAL A 248 14.61 -3.00 21.63
N PRO A 249 15.82 -2.55 21.23
CA PRO A 249 16.75 -1.89 22.16
C PRO A 249 16.18 -0.62 22.81
N GLY A 250 15.16 0.00 22.22
CA GLY A 250 14.47 1.15 22.78
C GLY A 250 13.41 0.81 23.83
N PHE A 251 13.02 -0.46 23.98
CA PHE A 251 12.00 -0.85 24.95
C PHE A 251 12.54 -0.75 26.39
N VAL A 252 11.63 -0.45 27.32
CA VAL A 252 11.94 -0.32 28.74
C VAL A 252 11.11 -1.36 29.49
N ALA A 253 11.78 -2.35 30.06
CA ALA A 253 11.12 -3.30 30.93
C ALA A 253 11.13 -2.77 32.36
N ALA A 254 10.08 -3.07 33.11
CA ALA A 254 10.10 -2.95 34.56
C ALA A 254 11.11 -3.94 35.17
N ALA A 255 11.71 -3.57 36.30
CA ALA A 255 12.64 -4.41 37.04
C ALA A 255 11.90 -5.60 37.69
N THR A 256 10.78 -5.31 38.35
CA THR A 256 9.97 -6.29 39.09
C THR A 256 8.60 -6.48 38.45
N ALA A 257 7.87 -5.41 38.13
CA ALA A 257 6.56 -5.52 37.52
C ALA A 257 6.64 -6.28 36.19
N PRO A 258 5.64 -7.09 35.81
CA PRO A 258 5.62 -7.73 34.50
C PRO A 258 5.07 -6.74 33.45
N LEU A 259 5.67 -5.55 33.36
CA LEU A 259 5.28 -4.49 32.43
C LEU A 259 6.43 -4.19 31.45
N LEU A 260 6.08 -4.01 30.18
CA LEU A 260 7.01 -3.62 29.14
C LEU A 260 6.50 -2.38 28.42
N TYR A 261 7.23 -1.27 28.55
CA TYR A 261 6.96 -0.06 27.79
C TYR A 261 7.67 -0.09 26.44
N MET A 262 6.90 0.11 25.37
CA MET A 262 7.36 0.16 23.99
C MET A 262 7.24 1.61 23.49
N PRO A 263 8.28 2.45 23.61
CA PRO A 263 8.14 3.88 23.39
C PRO A 263 7.89 4.27 21.94
N VAL A 264 6.90 5.13 21.73
CA VAL A 264 6.86 6.03 20.58
C VAL A 264 7.73 7.24 20.91
N ARG A 265 8.73 7.50 20.07
CA ARG A 265 9.70 8.56 20.37
C ARG A 265 9.09 9.95 20.30
N SER A 266 9.66 10.89 21.06
CA SER A 266 9.11 12.23 21.32
C SER A 266 7.74 12.19 22.03
N GLY A 267 7.37 11.04 22.60
CA GLY A 267 6.28 10.90 23.56
C GLY A 267 6.76 11.14 25.00
N PRO A 268 5.96 10.78 26.01
CA PRO A 268 6.26 10.99 27.42
C PRO A 268 7.25 9.94 27.97
N GLU A 269 8.36 9.69 27.25
CA GLU A 269 9.30 8.61 27.57
C GLU A 269 9.92 8.78 28.96
N ALA A 270 10.34 9.99 29.32
CA ALA A 270 10.92 10.28 30.63
C ALA A 270 9.92 10.04 31.76
N ASP A 271 8.67 10.47 31.57
CA ASP A 271 7.61 10.34 32.57
C ASP A 271 7.23 8.88 32.82
N VAL A 272 7.12 8.08 31.75
CA VAL A 272 6.82 6.65 31.86
C VAL A 272 7.99 5.87 32.47
N ARG A 273 9.24 6.24 32.15
CA ARG A 273 10.43 5.60 32.75
C ARG A 273 10.51 5.88 34.24
N ARG A 274 10.33 7.13 34.65
CA ARG A 274 10.26 7.51 36.07
C ARG A 274 9.14 6.76 36.79
N TRP A 275 7.94 6.72 36.20
CA TRP A 275 6.82 5.97 36.77
C TRP A 275 7.09 4.47 36.91
N LEU A 276 7.73 3.81 35.92
CA LEU A 276 8.11 2.40 36.03
C LEU A 276 9.14 2.16 37.13
N ALA A 277 10.09 3.09 37.30
CA ALA A 277 11.10 3.02 38.35
C ALA A 277 10.46 3.18 39.74
N ASP A 278 9.59 4.19 39.89
CA ASP A 278 8.83 4.44 41.11
C ASP A 278 7.92 3.25 41.47
N LEU A 279 7.28 2.63 40.47
CA LEU A 279 6.42 1.45 40.65
C LEU A 279 7.19 0.28 41.27
N ASP A 280 8.45 0.09 40.87
CA ASP A 280 9.30 -0.99 41.37
C ASP A 280 10.19 -0.58 42.56
N GLY A 281 10.15 0.68 42.99
CA GLY A 281 10.99 1.22 44.06
C GLY A 281 12.49 1.19 43.71
N VAL A 282 12.85 1.37 42.44
CA VAL A 282 14.23 1.37 41.95
C VAL A 282 14.59 2.71 41.30
N ALA A 283 15.88 2.96 41.07
CA ALA A 283 16.33 4.08 40.27
C ALA A 283 16.06 3.85 38.77
N GLU A 284 15.88 4.93 38.00
CA GLU A 284 15.57 4.84 36.55
C GLU A 284 16.64 4.10 35.72
N ASP A 285 17.91 4.17 36.13
CA ASP A 285 19.03 3.48 35.48
C ASP A 285 19.08 1.98 35.79
N ALA A 286 18.37 1.53 36.82
CA ALA A 286 18.19 0.12 37.14
C ALA A 286 17.12 -0.58 36.28
N LEU A 287 16.33 0.18 35.51
CA LEU A 287 15.35 -0.39 34.58
C LEU A 287 16.07 -1.14 33.44
N PRO A 288 15.72 -2.41 33.14
CA PRO A 288 16.29 -3.10 32.01
C PRO A 288 15.94 -2.41 30.68
N THR A 289 16.96 -1.89 30.02
CA THR A 289 16.89 -1.21 28.71
C THR A 289 17.96 -1.76 27.76
N ALA A 290 17.99 -1.29 26.50
CA ALA A 290 18.97 -1.72 25.50
C ALA A 290 19.02 -3.25 25.28
N LEU A 291 17.92 -3.95 25.54
CA LEU A 291 17.86 -5.40 25.45
C LEU A 291 17.92 -5.85 23.99
N SER A 292 18.62 -6.97 23.74
CA SER A 292 18.49 -7.69 22.48
C SER A 292 17.14 -8.42 22.41
N GLN A 293 16.69 -8.80 21.20
CA GLN A 293 15.46 -9.60 21.06
C GLN A 293 15.51 -10.91 21.86
N LYS A 294 16.69 -11.55 21.96
CA LYS A 294 16.88 -12.78 22.73
C LYS A 294 16.70 -12.51 24.23
N ALA A 295 17.33 -11.46 24.74
CA ALA A 295 17.24 -11.07 26.15
C ALA A 295 15.81 -10.66 26.53
N LEU A 296 15.12 -9.92 25.66
CA LEU A 296 13.73 -9.54 25.90
C LEU A 296 12.80 -10.75 25.93
N ARG A 297 12.93 -11.71 24.98
CA ARG A 297 12.15 -12.96 25.03
C ARG A 297 12.42 -13.78 26.29
N GLN A 298 13.64 -13.72 26.83
CA GLN A 298 13.96 -14.36 28.11
C GLN A 298 13.30 -13.65 29.29
N TRP A 299 13.30 -12.31 29.31
CA TRP A 299 12.57 -11.52 30.29
C TRP A 299 11.07 -11.86 30.25
N MET A 300 10.46 -11.89 29.06
CA MET A 300 9.04 -12.22 28.86
C MET A 300 8.67 -13.61 29.39
N ARG A 301 9.55 -14.63 29.21
CA ARG A 301 9.33 -15.97 29.77
C ARG A 301 9.43 -16.01 31.29
N ARG A 302 10.33 -15.21 31.88
CA ARG A 302 10.48 -15.11 33.34
C ARG A 302 9.34 -14.32 33.99
N LYS A 303 8.76 -13.37 33.26
CA LYS A 303 7.62 -12.54 33.66
C LYS A 303 6.35 -13.03 32.94
N ALA A 304 5.92 -14.26 33.23
CA ALA A 304 4.68 -14.81 32.68
C ALA A 304 3.49 -13.92 33.06
N GLY A 305 2.57 -13.68 32.12
CA GLY A 305 1.47 -12.72 32.30
C GLY A 305 1.87 -11.25 32.06
N HIS A 306 3.06 -10.98 31.52
CA HIS A 306 3.48 -9.62 31.22
C HIS A 306 2.54 -8.89 30.28
N ARG A 307 2.45 -7.58 30.45
CA ARG A 307 1.66 -6.67 29.63
C ARG A 307 2.56 -5.65 28.98
N ARG A 308 2.40 -5.48 27.68
CA ARG A 308 3.11 -4.53 26.84
C ARG A 308 2.22 -3.33 26.60
N PHE A 309 2.77 -2.14 26.66
CA PHE A 309 1.99 -0.94 26.38
C PHE A 309 2.83 0.13 25.69
N THR A 310 2.15 1.05 25.04
CA THR A 310 2.74 2.28 24.49
C THR A 310 1.82 3.46 24.78
N VAL A 311 2.41 4.66 24.79
CA VAL A 311 1.68 5.91 24.96
C VAL A 311 1.77 6.72 23.67
N LEU A 312 0.62 7.15 23.16
CA LEU A 312 0.50 8.08 22.04
C LEU A 312 0.44 9.52 22.56
N ARG A 313 1.09 10.43 21.84
CA ARG A 313 1.03 11.88 22.08
C ARG A 313 0.26 12.54 20.93
N HIS A 314 -0.48 13.61 21.21
CA HIS A 314 -1.14 14.37 20.15
C HIS A 314 -0.13 14.77 19.06
N PRO A 315 -0.42 14.63 17.74
CA PRO A 315 0.57 14.84 16.68
C PRO A 315 1.29 16.20 16.72
N VAL A 316 0.57 17.29 17.00
CA VAL A 316 1.15 18.65 17.17
C VAL A 316 2.16 18.68 18.32
N ALA A 317 1.76 18.20 19.50
CA ALA A 317 2.59 18.17 20.70
C ALA A 317 3.83 17.29 20.49
N ARG A 318 3.68 16.17 19.78
CA ARG A 318 4.80 15.28 19.46
C ARG A 318 5.80 15.92 18.50
N ALA A 319 5.32 16.58 17.45
CA ALA A 319 6.17 17.30 16.51
C ALA A 319 6.91 18.45 17.19
N HIS A 320 6.23 19.18 18.08
CA HIS A 320 6.80 20.28 18.86
C HIS A 320 7.90 19.78 19.83
N ALA A 321 7.64 18.70 20.56
CA ALA A 321 8.63 18.06 21.41
C ALA A 321 9.87 17.61 20.62
N ALA A 322 9.67 17.03 19.43
CA ALA A 322 10.76 16.65 18.53
C ALA A 322 11.56 17.87 18.05
N PHE A 323 10.88 18.95 17.67
CA PHE A 323 11.50 20.21 17.26
C PHE A 323 12.38 20.77 18.38
N CYS A 324 11.83 20.95 19.57
CA CYS A 324 12.56 21.52 20.71
C CYS A 324 13.75 20.63 21.11
N ALA A 325 13.54 19.32 21.27
CA ALA A 325 14.56 18.43 21.82
C ALA A 325 15.65 18.01 20.81
N LYS A 326 15.37 18.04 19.50
CA LYS A 326 16.28 17.48 18.47
C LYS A 326 16.82 18.49 17.50
N ILE A 327 16.12 19.60 17.28
CA ILE A 327 16.44 20.56 16.22
C ILE A 327 16.78 21.94 16.78
N LEU A 328 15.99 22.45 17.73
CA LEU A 328 16.13 23.83 18.19
C LEU A 328 17.44 24.08 18.93
N PHE A 329 17.70 23.27 19.96
CA PHE A 329 18.90 23.39 20.79
C PHE A 329 20.12 22.68 20.20
N ASP A 330 21.29 23.25 20.47
CA ASP A 330 22.60 22.66 20.19
C ASP A 330 23.12 21.94 21.44
N ALA A 331 22.41 20.89 21.88
CA ALA A 331 22.67 20.19 23.14
C ALA A 331 22.98 18.69 22.94
N PRO A 332 23.60 18.00 23.92
CA PRO A 332 23.81 16.56 23.84
C PRO A 332 22.52 15.80 23.51
N GLY A 333 22.55 14.99 22.44
CA GLY A 333 21.39 14.25 21.95
C GLY A 333 20.50 14.99 20.95
N ALA A 334 20.85 16.23 20.58
CA ALA A 334 20.31 16.93 19.42
C ALA A 334 20.96 16.45 18.11
N TYR A 335 20.33 16.75 16.97
CA TYR A 335 20.78 16.32 15.66
C TYR A 335 21.51 17.43 14.92
N HIS A 336 22.76 17.72 15.33
CA HIS A 336 23.57 18.84 14.84
C HIS A 336 23.67 18.92 13.29
N ASP A 337 23.89 17.79 12.61
CA ASP A 337 24.00 17.76 11.13
C ASP A 337 22.67 18.01 10.42
N ILE A 338 21.58 17.44 10.97
CA ILE A 338 20.22 17.66 10.46
C ILE A 338 19.84 19.12 10.68
N ARG A 339 20.07 19.66 11.87
CA ARG A 339 19.87 21.07 12.23
C ARG A 339 20.59 22.01 11.26
N ARG A 340 21.88 21.77 11.00
CA ARG A 340 22.67 22.53 10.00
C ARG A 340 22.05 22.47 8.61
N SER A 341 21.60 21.29 8.19
CA SER A 341 20.96 21.08 6.88
C SER A 341 19.62 21.81 6.77
N LEU A 342 18.80 21.78 7.83
CA LEU A 342 17.53 22.50 7.91
C LEU A 342 17.73 24.01 7.83
N ARG A 343 18.71 24.57 8.56
CA ARG A 343 19.05 26.01 8.45
C ARG A 343 19.48 26.39 7.03
N LYS A 344 20.42 25.63 6.44
CA LYS A 344 21.03 25.98 5.15
C LYS A 344 20.11 25.75 3.94
N LEU A 345 19.51 24.57 3.85
CA LEU A 345 18.77 24.10 2.67
C LEU A 345 17.27 24.42 2.78
N TYR A 346 16.68 24.21 3.95
CA TYR A 346 15.25 24.40 4.19
C TYR A 346 14.91 25.76 4.82
N LYS A 347 15.93 26.64 4.96
CA LYS A 347 15.80 28.00 5.49
C LYS A 347 15.07 28.08 6.83
N LEU A 348 15.24 27.06 7.67
CA LEU A 348 14.65 27.01 9.00
C LEU A 348 15.15 28.20 9.84
N PRO A 349 14.28 29.13 10.29
CA PRO A 349 14.67 30.36 10.96
C PRO A 349 14.96 30.13 12.45
N ILE A 350 15.99 29.33 12.74
CA ILE A 350 16.50 29.12 14.10
C ILE A 350 17.89 29.76 14.26
N PRO A 351 18.23 30.28 15.46
CA PRO A 351 19.55 30.90 15.71
C PRO A 351 20.71 29.93 15.48
N GLU A 352 21.92 30.42 15.27
CA GLU A 352 23.12 29.58 15.09
C GLU A 352 23.41 28.75 16.34
N ASP A 353 23.52 29.42 17.48
CA ASP A 353 23.98 28.85 18.75
C ASP A 353 22.84 28.41 19.67
N GLY A 354 21.63 28.32 19.12
CA GLY A 354 20.40 28.05 19.86
C GLY A 354 19.70 29.32 20.37
N PRO A 355 18.51 29.19 20.98
CA PRO A 355 17.74 30.33 21.50
C PRO A 355 18.55 31.18 22.47
N ASP A 356 18.56 32.50 22.24
CA ASP A 356 19.08 33.50 23.16
C ASP A 356 17.95 34.42 23.67
N HIS A 357 18.30 35.50 24.35
CA HIS A 357 17.35 36.49 24.88
C HIS A 357 16.53 37.23 23.80
N THR A 358 16.93 37.15 22.52
CA THR A 358 16.21 37.76 21.40
C THR A 358 15.22 36.80 20.72
N TYR A 359 15.27 35.51 21.08
CA TYR A 359 14.38 34.49 20.53
C TYR A 359 13.04 34.48 21.28
N ASP A 360 12.06 35.18 20.71
CA ASP A 360 10.71 35.31 21.28
C ASP A 360 9.72 34.23 20.77
N GLY A 361 8.49 34.27 21.29
CA GLY A 361 7.44 33.32 20.92
C GLY A 361 7.04 33.41 19.44
N ALA A 362 7.17 34.59 18.81
CA ALA A 362 6.87 34.76 17.39
C ALA A 362 7.92 34.09 16.50
N ALA A 363 9.21 34.27 16.84
CA ALA A 363 10.32 33.57 16.21
C ALA A 363 10.20 32.05 16.38
N HIS A 364 9.82 31.61 17.59
CA HIS A 364 9.61 30.18 17.88
C HIS A 364 8.48 29.58 17.06
N ARG A 365 7.34 30.26 16.98
CA ARG A 365 6.22 29.85 16.13
C ARG A 365 6.64 29.78 14.66
N ALA A 366 7.32 30.81 14.15
CA ALA A 366 7.77 30.84 12.75
C ALA A 366 8.73 29.68 12.43
N ALA A 367 9.66 29.38 13.34
CA ALA A 367 10.56 28.25 13.21
C ALA A 367 9.81 26.91 13.23
N PHE A 368 8.82 26.76 14.12
CA PHE A 368 8.03 25.54 14.19
C PHE A 368 7.15 25.33 12.95
N VAL A 369 6.56 26.39 12.40
CA VAL A 369 5.83 26.35 11.10
C VAL A 369 6.75 25.85 9.99
N ALA A 370 7.96 26.42 9.87
CA ALA A 370 8.94 26.00 8.87
C ALA A 370 9.38 24.54 9.07
N PHE A 371 9.49 24.08 10.32
CA PHE A 371 9.77 22.69 10.64
C PHE A 371 8.64 21.75 10.21
N LEU A 372 7.38 22.09 10.44
CA LEU A 372 6.22 21.31 9.95
C LEU A 372 6.21 21.25 8.40
N GLY A 373 6.57 22.35 7.73
CA GLY A 373 6.76 22.37 6.28
C GLY A 373 7.83 21.38 5.81
N PHE A 374 8.97 21.33 6.49
CA PHE A 374 10.00 20.31 6.26
C PHE A 374 9.46 18.89 6.50
N LEU A 375 8.76 18.65 7.61
CA LEU A 375 8.23 17.34 7.95
C LEU A 375 7.27 16.81 6.88
N LYS A 376 6.41 17.68 6.32
CA LYS A 376 5.51 17.32 5.22
C LYS A 376 6.27 16.76 4.03
N ALA A 377 7.33 17.45 3.60
CA ALA A 377 8.20 17.00 2.51
C ALA A 377 8.99 15.74 2.90
N ASN A 378 9.47 15.65 4.15
CA ASN A 378 10.26 14.53 4.65
C ASN A 378 9.46 13.22 4.67
N LEU A 379 8.25 13.24 5.24
CA LEU A 379 7.38 12.07 5.30
C LEU A 379 6.85 11.66 3.92
N ALA A 380 6.77 12.60 2.98
CA ALA A 380 6.45 12.33 1.57
C ALA A 380 7.64 11.79 0.75
N GLY A 381 8.81 11.58 1.36
CA GLY A 381 10.01 11.09 0.67
C GLY A 381 10.66 12.12 -0.27
N GLN A 382 10.35 13.40 -0.13
CA GLN A 382 10.81 14.49 -1.00
C GLN A 382 12.09 15.18 -0.49
N THR A 383 12.77 14.60 0.50
CA THR A 383 13.99 15.15 1.10
C THR A 383 15.08 14.09 1.21
N ALA A 384 16.35 14.49 1.08
CA ALA A 384 17.48 13.59 1.31
C ALA A 384 17.73 13.25 2.79
N ILE A 385 17.10 13.97 3.72
CA ILE A 385 17.20 13.70 5.16
C ILE A 385 16.36 12.46 5.49
N ARG A 386 16.91 11.51 6.27
CA ARG A 386 16.19 10.31 6.69
C ARG A 386 14.93 10.65 7.50
N VAL A 387 13.90 9.81 7.41
CA VAL A 387 12.75 9.88 8.32
C VAL A 387 13.14 9.29 9.68
N ASP A 388 13.27 10.12 10.71
CA ASP A 388 13.68 9.70 12.05
C ASP A 388 12.48 9.31 12.93
N ALA A 389 12.71 8.42 13.91
CA ALA A 389 11.64 7.93 14.78
C ALA A 389 11.00 9.03 15.64
N HIS A 390 11.73 10.12 15.90
CA HIS A 390 11.25 11.27 16.67
C HIS A 390 10.11 12.04 15.99
N TRP A 391 9.97 11.94 14.67
CA TRP A 391 8.94 12.67 13.91
C TRP A 391 8.22 11.84 12.85
N ALA A 392 8.53 10.56 12.68
CA ALA A 392 7.73 9.61 11.88
C ALA A 392 6.28 9.57 12.35
N THR A 393 5.33 9.10 11.55
CA THR A 393 3.98 8.83 12.06
C THR A 393 4.01 7.80 13.19
N GLN A 394 3.19 8.02 14.22
CA GLN A 394 3.04 7.08 15.33
C GLN A 394 2.50 5.74 14.83
N ALA A 395 1.65 5.76 13.81
CA ALA A 395 1.17 4.57 13.12
C ALA A 395 2.33 3.72 12.57
N SER A 396 3.27 4.34 11.84
CA SER A 396 4.44 3.63 11.29
C SER A 396 5.36 3.07 12.38
N VAL A 397 5.44 3.74 13.53
CA VAL A 397 6.20 3.25 14.70
C VAL A 397 5.55 1.99 15.29
N ILE A 398 4.22 2.01 15.49
CA ILE A 398 3.47 0.87 16.03
C ILE A 398 3.49 -0.32 15.07
N GLU A 399 3.36 -0.09 13.76
CA GLU A 399 3.50 -1.14 12.75
C GLU A 399 4.89 -1.79 12.78
N GLY A 400 5.94 -0.99 12.99
CA GLY A 400 7.30 -1.51 13.16
C GLY A 400 7.43 -2.42 14.38
N MET A 401 6.84 -2.03 15.51
CA MET A 401 6.84 -2.81 16.75
C MET A 401 6.23 -4.21 16.55
N ALA A 402 5.18 -4.33 15.74
CA ALA A 402 4.46 -5.58 15.49
C ALA A 402 5.35 -6.70 14.91
N GLN A 403 6.50 -6.36 14.30
CA GLN A 403 7.47 -7.35 13.83
C GLN A 403 8.11 -8.17 14.97
N PHE A 404 8.15 -7.63 16.19
CA PHE A 404 8.54 -8.39 17.38
C PHE A 404 7.31 -8.81 18.19
N GLY A 405 6.37 -7.89 18.38
CA GLY A 405 5.11 -8.11 19.05
C GLY A 405 4.36 -6.80 19.28
N THR A 406 3.05 -6.83 19.19
CA THR A 406 2.21 -5.63 19.38
C THR A 406 2.15 -5.22 20.86
N PRO A 407 1.98 -3.92 21.18
CA PRO A 407 1.50 -3.51 22.49
C PRO A 407 0.15 -4.18 22.77
N ASP A 408 -0.06 -4.63 24.01
CA ASP A 408 -1.36 -5.14 24.45
C ASP A 408 -2.32 -3.97 24.77
N ILE A 409 -1.76 -2.79 25.08
CA ILE A 409 -2.49 -1.56 25.38
C ILE A 409 -1.81 -0.39 24.64
N ILE A 410 -2.63 0.42 23.97
CA ILE A 410 -2.25 1.69 23.38
C ILE A 410 -3.11 2.74 24.07
N LEU A 411 -2.51 3.64 24.83
CA LEU A 411 -3.20 4.72 25.55
C LEU A 411 -2.73 6.09 25.07
N ARG A 412 -3.53 7.12 25.33
CA ARG A 412 -3.12 8.51 25.08
C ARG A 412 -2.41 9.11 26.29
N GLU A 413 -1.56 10.08 26.05
CA GLU A 413 -0.79 10.76 27.10
C GLU A 413 -1.67 11.41 28.16
N GLU A 414 -2.79 11.99 27.77
CA GLU A 414 -3.77 12.58 28.70
C GLU A 414 -4.46 11.54 29.59
N GLU A 415 -4.51 10.27 29.16
CA GLU A 415 -5.12 9.16 29.89
C GLU A 415 -4.11 8.47 30.84
N MET A 416 -2.83 8.88 30.83
CA MET A 416 -1.78 8.25 31.63
C MET A 416 -2.09 8.21 33.13
N PRO A 417 -2.55 9.29 33.79
CA PRO A 417 -2.81 9.29 35.24
C PRO A 417 -3.74 8.16 35.69
N ASP A 418 -4.76 7.87 34.89
CA ASP A 418 -5.77 6.86 35.21
C ASP A 418 -5.36 5.46 34.70
N THR A 419 -4.94 5.38 33.43
CA THR A 419 -4.72 4.12 32.73
C THR A 419 -3.47 3.39 33.23
N LEU A 420 -2.40 4.11 33.58
CA LEU A 420 -1.18 3.47 34.11
C LEU A 420 -1.43 2.86 35.50
N GLY A 421 -2.21 3.53 36.34
CA GLY A 421 -2.64 2.98 37.63
C GLY A 421 -3.50 1.72 37.46
N LEU A 422 -4.42 1.70 36.51
CA LEU A 422 -5.22 0.51 36.19
C LEU A 422 -4.33 -0.65 35.69
N LEU A 423 -3.38 -0.36 34.81
CA LEU A 423 -2.44 -1.35 34.27
C LEU A 423 -1.58 -1.97 35.37
N ALA A 424 -1.06 -1.16 36.29
CA ALA A 424 -0.30 -1.66 37.44
C ALA A 424 -1.15 -2.56 38.36
N ARG A 425 -2.41 -2.19 38.60
CA ARG A 425 -3.36 -3.04 39.37
C ARG A 425 -3.62 -4.38 38.68
N GLN A 426 -3.74 -4.42 37.36
CA GLN A 426 -3.92 -5.66 36.60
C GLN A 426 -2.74 -6.64 36.75
N VAL A 427 -1.55 -6.15 37.09
CA VAL A 427 -0.36 -6.96 37.31
C VAL A 427 0.02 -7.12 38.80
N GLY A 428 -0.91 -6.79 39.70
CA GLY A 428 -0.81 -7.11 41.13
C GLY A 428 -0.38 -5.96 42.06
N TYR A 429 -0.24 -4.73 41.56
CA TYR A 429 0.13 -3.57 42.37
C TYR A 429 -1.13 -2.84 42.85
N THR A 430 -1.51 -3.02 44.11
CA THR A 430 -2.78 -2.50 44.67
C THR A 430 -2.79 -0.97 44.81
N ASP A 431 -1.64 -0.39 45.15
CA ASP A 431 -1.44 1.05 45.36
C ASP A 431 -0.28 1.59 44.51
N PRO A 432 -0.48 1.72 43.18
CA PRO A 432 0.57 2.19 42.28
C PRO A 432 0.81 3.69 42.43
N PRO A 433 2.07 4.17 42.30
CA PRO A 433 2.36 5.59 42.32
C PRO A 433 1.68 6.30 41.14
N MET A 434 1.30 7.55 41.37
CA MET A 434 0.76 8.40 40.31
C MET A 434 1.88 8.75 39.33
N PRO A 435 1.67 8.60 38.01
CA PRO A 435 2.67 9.01 37.05
C PRO A 435 2.91 10.53 37.14
N PRO A 436 4.15 10.98 36.93
CA PRO A 436 4.48 12.38 36.96
C PRO A 436 3.78 13.13 35.82
N ARG A 437 3.54 14.43 36.00
CA ARG A 437 3.02 15.27 34.91
C ARG A 437 4.13 15.54 33.90
N PRO A 438 3.86 15.38 32.58
CA PRO A 438 4.82 15.70 31.54
C PRO A 438 5.35 17.13 31.67
N ALA A 439 6.67 17.27 31.56
CA ALA A 439 7.31 18.58 31.52
C ALA A 439 6.88 19.32 30.26
N LYS A 440 6.66 20.63 30.38
CA LYS A 440 6.39 21.49 29.21
C LYS A 440 7.67 21.64 28.39
N ASP A 441 7.50 21.66 27.08
CA ASP A 441 8.59 21.96 26.15
C ASP A 441 9.20 23.34 26.46
N GLN A 442 10.49 23.45 26.19
CA GLN A 442 11.29 24.68 26.37
C GLN A 442 11.86 25.11 25.01
N PRO A 443 12.09 26.42 24.78
CA PRO A 443 11.89 27.54 25.72
C PRO A 443 10.44 28.00 25.85
N PHE A 444 9.55 27.61 24.93
CA PHE A 444 8.13 27.91 24.98
C PHE A 444 7.32 26.61 24.96
N ALA A 445 6.25 26.55 25.74
CA ALA A 445 5.30 25.45 25.66
C ALA A 445 4.45 25.58 24.39
N LEU A 446 3.98 24.45 23.83
CA LEU A 446 3.10 24.47 22.66
C LEU A 446 1.87 25.37 22.88
N ALA A 447 1.29 25.38 24.08
CA ALA A 447 0.12 26.19 24.42
C ALA A 447 0.31 27.70 24.22
N GLU A 448 1.54 28.19 24.24
CA GLU A 448 1.87 29.61 24.11
C GLU A 448 1.91 30.06 22.65
N ILE A 449 2.15 29.14 21.72
CA ILE A 449 2.26 29.42 20.28
C ILE A 449 1.16 28.77 19.44
N TYR A 450 0.34 27.89 20.04
CA TYR A 450 -0.68 27.10 19.33
C TYR A 450 -1.80 27.97 18.77
N ASP A 451 -2.15 27.70 17.52
CA ASP A 451 -3.30 28.27 16.83
C ASP A 451 -3.84 27.29 15.76
N SER A 452 -4.91 27.71 15.07
CA SER A 452 -5.56 26.93 14.03
C SER A 452 -4.67 26.67 12.80
N GLU A 453 -3.68 27.52 12.54
CA GLU A 453 -2.74 27.32 11.43
C GLU A 453 -1.78 26.17 11.75
N LEU A 454 -1.21 26.13 12.95
CA LEU A 454 -0.34 25.04 13.39
C LEU A 454 -1.09 23.71 13.42
N GLU A 455 -2.31 23.69 13.92
CA GLU A 455 -3.17 22.49 13.91
C GLU A 455 -3.42 22.01 12.47
N ARG A 456 -3.77 22.91 11.55
CA ARG A 456 -3.97 22.55 10.13
C ARG A 456 -2.69 21.98 9.50
N LEU A 457 -1.55 22.62 9.70
CA LEU A 457 -0.27 22.17 9.16
C LEU A 457 0.12 20.79 9.71
N ALA A 458 0.00 20.58 11.02
CA ALA A 458 0.28 19.29 11.65
C ALA A 458 -0.67 18.19 11.16
N ARG A 459 -1.95 18.51 10.93
CA ARG A 459 -2.93 17.59 10.35
C ARG A 459 -2.58 17.20 8.92
N GLU A 460 -2.01 18.10 8.13
CA GLU A 460 -1.50 17.77 6.80
C GLU A 460 -0.26 16.85 6.85
N VAL A 461 0.65 17.08 7.81
CA VAL A 461 1.84 16.24 8.01
C VAL A 461 1.45 14.85 8.52
N TYR A 462 0.59 14.78 9.54
CA TYR A 462 0.28 13.57 10.30
C TYR A 462 -1.12 13.03 10.04
N ARG A 463 -1.69 13.26 8.85
CA ARG A 463 -3.06 12.85 8.49
C ARG A 463 -3.37 11.42 8.92
N ARG A 464 -2.42 10.50 8.73
CA ARG A 464 -2.54 9.10 9.11
C ARG A 464 -2.73 8.90 10.62
N ASP A 465 -2.00 9.61 11.47
CA ASP A 465 -2.16 9.50 12.93
C ASP A 465 -3.54 10.05 13.36
N TYR A 466 -3.97 11.18 12.77
CA TYR A 466 -5.30 11.73 13.02
C TYR A 466 -6.42 10.75 12.63
N THR A 467 -6.31 10.12 11.46
CA THR A 467 -7.32 9.16 10.98
C THR A 467 -7.30 7.86 11.79
N LEU A 468 -6.14 7.21 11.98
CA LEU A 468 -6.06 5.89 12.60
C LEU A 468 -6.30 5.93 14.11
N PHE A 469 -5.88 7.00 14.78
CA PHE A 469 -6.05 7.15 16.22
C PHE A 469 -7.15 8.14 16.58
N GLY A 470 -7.92 8.65 15.62
CA GLY A 470 -9.07 9.53 15.89
C GLY A 470 -8.74 10.81 16.66
N PHE A 471 -7.57 11.42 16.44
CA PHE A 471 -7.23 12.68 17.09
C PHE A 471 -8.13 13.84 16.59
N THR A 472 -8.58 14.68 17.51
CA THR A 472 -9.29 15.94 17.22
C THR A 472 -8.29 17.10 17.22
N ALA A 473 -8.75 18.35 17.22
CA ALA A 473 -7.84 19.48 17.48
C ALA A 473 -7.19 19.34 18.87
N TRP A 474 -5.94 19.78 19.01
CA TRP A 474 -5.20 19.66 20.28
C TRP A 474 -5.83 20.48 21.42
N LYS A 475 -6.32 21.67 21.08
CA LYS A 475 -7.01 22.61 21.97
C LYS A 475 -8.11 23.33 21.21
#